data_AF-A0A2N0LQ72-F1
#
_entry.id   AF-A0A2N0LQ72-F1
#
_cell.length_a   1.000
_cell.length_b   1.000
_cell.length_c   1.000
_cell.angle_alpha   90.00
_cell.angle_beta   90.00
_cell.angle_gamma   90.00
#
_symmetry.space_group_name_H-M   'P 1'
#
loop_
_entity.id
_entity.type
_entity.pdbx_description
1 polymer ?
#
loop_
_entity_poly.entity_id
_entity_poly.type
_entity_poly.pdbx_seq_one_letter_code
_entity_poly.pdbx_strand_id
1 'polypeptide(L)'
;MEMQELETTLRYLRIQDDNLDSEDLERINDFLTRTRTPLKEDWGRVVEALENQSSYDSEAGGTLFRLKERFISVAGAILNFKRGRGLRSPLVIFVGAGGSAPPPTSIPTLQTLLPTLWKKAEEIGNKPLLRLQQQCESLGISNIEDLLSAIYLAQGAVGNAKIASLLRLLLGGQDSPTDDSNLSPSARARRQRAESQQPGIEIVESLRESLQTLFSVLVGMMVGKPGNKIHMGISEYCRLAGNTTIITTNYDVCIESALGQDGFTYDELEQSSEDQLPKIPLATRVLKLHGSLNWYACLSCDRPVTARLDSIDRAFSDGLYPVIAMCRDCQSTAQQLIVPPIT
;
A
#
# COMPACT_ATOMS: atom_id res chain seq x y z
N MET A 1 16.80 29.08 26.03
CA MET A 1 16.08 29.56 27.24
C MET A 1 14.58 29.47 27.02
N GLU A 2 14.02 30.19 26.04
CA GLU A 2 12.56 30.21 25.73
C GLU A 2 11.89 28.83 25.53
N MET A 3 12.58 27.86 24.91
CA MET A 3 12.02 26.51 24.63
C MET A 3 11.94 25.62 25.86
N GLN A 4 12.92 25.74 26.77
CA GLN A 4 12.97 24.95 28.00
C GLN A 4 11.91 25.45 28.98
N GLU A 5 11.65 26.76 28.98
CA GLU A 5 10.54 27.38 29.71
C GLU A 5 9.18 26.90 29.17
N LEU A 6 8.94 26.93 27.85
CA LEU A 6 7.70 26.44 27.25
C LEU A 6 7.43 24.95 27.51
N GLU A 7 8.47 24.12 27.46
CA GLU A 7 8.36 22.69 27.80
C GLU A 7 8.05 22.46 29.27
N THR A 8 8.61 23.30 30.15
CA THR A 8 8.37 23.25 31.59
C THR A 8 6.92 23.67 31.88
N THR A 9 6.44 24.75 31.26
CA THR A 9 5.05 25.21 31.35
C THR A 9 4.07 24.15 30.82
N LEU A 10 4.35 23.51 29.69
CA LEU A 10 3.49 22.44 29.16
C LEU A 10 3.47 21.19 30.04
N ARG A 11 4.60 20.78 30.61
CA ARG A 11 4.64 19.66 31.55
C ARG A 11 3.83 19.99 32.80
N TYR A 12 4.01 21.20 33.33
CA TYR A 12 3.28 21.67 34.49
C TYR A 12 1.76 21.68 34.25
N LEU A 13 1.31 22.23 33.11
CA LEU A 13 -0.12 22.27 32.73
C LEU A 13 -0.75 20.89 32.49
N ARG A 14 0.04 19.89 32.07
CA ARG A 14 -0.42 18.51 31.88
C ARG A 14 -0.52 17.72 33.19
N ILE A 15 0.16 18.17 34.24
CA ILE A 15 0.21 17.50 35.55
C ILE A 15 -0.83 18.08 36.51
N GLN A 16 -1.13 19.38 36.41
CA GLN A 16 -2.17 20.04 37.20
C GLN A 16 -3.57 19.53 36.79
N ASP A 17 -4.30 18.91 37.72
CA ASP A 17 -5.72 18.54 37.56
C ASP A 17 -6.60 19.77 37.85
N ASP A 18 -7.33 20.20 36.82
CA ASP A 18 -8.44 21.18 36.74
C ASP A 18 -8.38 22.54 37.49
N ASN A 19 -7.40 22.81 38.34
CA ASN A 19 -7.31 24.06 39.11
C ASN A 19 -6.03 24.82 38.76
N LEU A 20 -6.12 25.69 37.76
CA LEU A 20 -5.10 26.72 37.52
C LEU A 20 -5.36 27.87 38.48
N ASP A 21 -4.37 28.23 39.30
CA ASP A 21 -4.47 29.40 40.17
C ASP A 21 -4.04 30.69 39.44
N SER A 22 -4.17 31.83 40.13
CA SER A 22 -3.81 33.13 39.57
C SER A 22 -2.32 33.26 39.25
N GLU A 23 -1.45 32.58 39.99
CA GLU A 23 0.00 32.62 39.77
C GLU A 23 0.38 31.85 38.49
N ASP A 24 -0.32 30.74 38.23
CA ASP A 24 -0.16 29.95 37.01
C ASP A 24 -0.61 30.71 35.76
N LEU A 25 -1.74 31.42 35.85
CA LEU A 25 -2.23 32.28 34.76
C LEU A 25 -1.29 33.44 34.47
N GLU A 26 -0.73 34.07 35.51
CA GLU A 26 0.23 35.16 35.38
C GLU A 26 1.51 34.66 34.71
N ARG A 27 2.03 33.49 35.09
CA ARG A 27 3.21 32.86 34.44
C ARG A 27 2.99 32.58 32.95
N ILE A 28 1.80 32.10 32.56
CA ILE A 28 1.47 31.84 31.15
C ILE A 28 1.36 33.17 30.39
N ASN A 29 0.72 34.18 30.98
CA ASN A 29 0.58 35.50 30.37
C ASN A 29 1.94 36.19 30.16
N ASP A 30 2.83 36.09 31.14
CA ASP A 30 4.19 36.62 31.07
C ASP A 30 5.00 35.95 29.96
N PHE A 31 4.90 34.62 29.85
CA PHE A 31 5.53 33.85 28.78
C PHE A 31 5.03 34.27 27.39
N LEU A 32 3.71 34.42 27.21
CA LEU A 32 3.11 34.78 25.93
C LEU A 32 3.40 36.24 25.54
N THR A 33 3.47 37.13 26.52
CA THR A 33 3.79 38.54 26.31
C THR A 33 5.24 38.73 25.84
N ARG A 34 6.17 37.94 26.38
CA ARG A 34 7.59 37.96 25.98
C ARG A 34 7.84 37.35 24.61
N THR A 35 7.09 36.31 24.23
CA THR A 35 7.35 35.54 23.01
C THR A 35 6.76 36.10 21.71
N ARG A 36 6.06 37.24 21.75
CA ARG A 36 5.38 37.88 20.59
C ARG A 36 4.65 36.87 19.70
N THR A 37 3.95 35.91 20.31
CA THR A 37 3.24 34.86 19.58
C THR A 37 1.85 35.36 19.14
N PRO A 38 1.32 34.89 18.00
CA PRO A 38 -0.06 35.19 17.57
C PRO A 38 -1.12 34.68 18.58
N LEU A 39 -0.72 33.81 19.51
CA LEU A 39 -1.52 33.35 20.65
C LEU A 39 -1.82 34.43 21.70
N LYS A 40 -1.11 35.57 21.67
CA LYS A 40 -1.27 36.62 22.68
C LYS A 40 -2.68 37.24 22.66
N GLU A 41 -3.27 37.40 21.49
CA GLU A 41 -4.64 37.95 21.36
C GLU A 41 -5.69 36.97 21.86
N ASP A 42 -5.55 35.68 21.54
CA ASP A 42 -6.45 34.64 22.02
C ASP A 42 -6.33 34.44 23.53
N TRP A 43 -5.11 34.50 24.09
CA TRP A 43 -4.89 34.41 25.53
C TRP A 43 -5.38 35.64 26.30
N GLY A 44 -5.22 36.85 25.74
CA GLY A 44 -5.78 38.07 26.32
C GLY A 44 -7.29 37.96 26.55
N ARG A 45 -8.02 37.34 25.60
CA ARG A 45 -9.46 37.07 25.74
C ARG A 45 -9.77 36.01 26.81
N VAL A 46 -8.86 35.07 27.06
CA VAL A 46 -8.99 34.08 28.14
C VAL A 46 -8.83 34.75 29.51
N VAL A 47 -7.79 35.56 29.67
CA VAL A 47 -7.54 36.28 30.93
C VAL A 47 -8.69 37.24 31.23
N GLU A 48 -9.16 38.00 30.24
CA GLU A 48 -10.32 38.89 30.38
C GLU A 48 -11.61 38.11 30.72
N ALA A 49 -11.82 36.92 30.15
CA ALA A 49 -12.96 36.08 30.49
C ALA A 49 -12.89 35.53 31.93
N LEU A 50 -11.68 35.31 32.46
CA LEU A 50 -11.47 34.80 33.82
C LEU A 50 -11.55 35.91 34.88
N GLU A 51 -11.00 37.09 34.60
CA GLU A 51 -11.06 38.25 35.50
C GLU A 51 -12.50 38.77 35.66
N ASN A 52 -13.33 38.64 34.63
CA ASN A 52 -14.73 39.06 34.66
C ASN A 52 -15.69 38.02 35.29
N GLN A 53 -15.20 36.83 35.66
CA GLN A 53 -16.01 35.76 36.29
C GLN A 53 -15.74 35.68 37.80
N SER A 54 -16.24 36.65 38.57
CA SER A 54 -16.11 36.68 40.03
C SER A 54 -17.09 35.75 40.78
N SER A 55 -17.73 34.80 40.12
CA SER A 55 -18.53 33.76 40.78
C SER A 55 -18.34 32.42 40.07
N TYR A 56 -17.74 31.47 40.78
CA TYR A 56 -17.60 30.08 40.37
C TYR A 56 -18.97 29.47 40.09
N ASP A 57 -19.33 29.39 38.81
CA ASP A 57 -20.46 28.59 38.34
C ASP A 57 -19.94 27.45 37.45
N SER A 58 -20.63 26.32 37.49
CA SER A 58 -20.16 25.03 36.93
C SER A 58 -19.87 25.04 35.42
N GLU A 59 -20.43 25.99 34.65
CA GLU A 59 -20.12 26.21 33.23
C GLU A 59 -18.73 26.84 32.98
N ALA A 60 -18.19 27.57 33.96
CA ALA A 60 -16.88 28.21 33.85
C ALA A 60 -15.74 27.17 33.83
N GLY A 61 -15.87 26.09 34.61
CA GLY A 61 -14.90 24.99 34.62
C GLY A 61 -14.77 24.31 33.26
N GLY A 62 -15.88 24.12 32.55
CA GLY A 62 -15.88 23.55 31.20
C GLY A 62 -15.30 24.48 30.13
N THR A 63 -15.30 25.78 30.37
CA THR A 63 -14.69 26.77 29.47
C THR A 63 -13.18 26.88 29.70
N LEU A 64 -12.75 26.91 30.97
CA LEU A 64 -11.34 26.88 31.35
C LEU A 64 -10.66 25.60 30.86
N PHE A 65 -11.31 24.44 31.02
CA PHE A 65 -10.81 23.15 30.52
C PHE A 65 -10.61 23.17 28.99
N ARG A 66 -11.60 23.67 28.23
CA ARG A 66 -11.50 23.77 26.76
C ARG A 66 -10.39 24.72 26.31
N LEU A 67 -10.16 25.81 27.05
CA LEU A 67 -9.10 26.77 26.76
C LEU A 67 -7.72 26.21 27.10
N LYS A 68 -7.58 25.48 28.22
CA LYS A 68 -6.37 24.74 28.60
C LYS A 68 -5.99 23.71 27.54
N GLU A 69 -6.95 22.90 27.08
CA GLU A 69 -6.73 21.92 26.00
C GLU A 69 -6.30 22.59 24.70
N ARG A 70 -6.94 23.70 24.33
CA ARG A 70 -6.58 24.47 23.13
C ARG A 70 -5.19 25.07 23.25
N PHE A 71 -4.82 25.60 24.41
CA PHE A 71 -3.48 26.12 24.67
C PHE A 71 -2.41 25.03 24.58
N ILE A 72 -2.63 23.88 25.24
CA ILE A 72 -1.72 22.71 25.18
C ILE A 72 -1.52 22.26 23.73
N SER A 73 -2.59 22.22 22.94
CA SER A 73 -2.56 21.85 21.53
C SER A 73 -1.70 22.83 20.71
N VAL A 74 -1.94 24.14 20.80
CA VAL A 74 -1.21 25.13 20.00
C VAL A 74 0.24 25.29 20.47
N ALA A 75 0.50 25.31 21.77
CA ALA A 75 1.87 25.37 22.31
C ALA A 75 2.67 24.11 21.94
N GLY A 76 2.03 22.93 21.92
CA GLY A 76 2.61 21.70 21.39
C GLY A 76 2.96 21.80 19.91
N ALA A 77 2.08 22.37 19.09
CA ALA A 77 2.32 22.60 17.67
C ALA A 77 3.49 23.57 17.42
N ILE A 78 3.61 24.65 18.19
CA ILE A 78 4.72 25.62 18.12
C ILE A 78 6.05 24.98 18.52
N LEU A 79 6.06 24.18 19.59
CA LEU A 79 7.23 23.41 20.03
C LEU A 79 7.71 22.44 18.96
N ASN A 80 6.76 21.77 18.29
CA ASN A 80 7.06 20.92 17.15
C ASN A 80 7.68 21.75 16.01
N PHE A 81 7.03 22.85 15.62
CA PHE A 81 7.50 23.73 14.56
C PHE A 81 8.94 24.24 14.80
N LYS A 82 9.23 24.77 16.00
CA LYS A 82 10.55 25.34 16.37
C LYS A 82 11.65 24.30 16.57
N ARG A 83 11.33 23.04 16.93
CA ARG A 83 12.30 21.91 16.99
C ARG A 83 12.75 21.42 15.59
N GLY A 84 12.51 22.19 14.53
CA GLY A 84 12.79 21.77 13.15
C GLY A 84 11.76 20.77 12.60
N ARG A 85 10.55 20.72 13.19
CA ARG A 85 9.36 20.06 12.60
C ARG A 85 8.44 21.06 11.90
N GLY A 86 8.94 22.26 11.57
CA GLY A 86 8.25 23.15 10.64
C GLY A 86 8.37 22.59 9.22
N LEU A 87 7.21 22.32 8.58
CA LEU A 87 7.06 21.96 7.15
C LEU A 87 8.30 21.29 6.56
N ARG A 88 8.66 20.10 7.07
CA ARG A 88 9.59 19.26 6.35
C ARG A 88 8.96 19.01 4.99
N SER A 89 9.72 19.26 3.92
CA SER A 89 9.30 18.92 2.56
C SER A 89 8.68 17.53 2.57
N PRO A 90 7.53 17.32 1.90
CA PRO A 90 6.90 16.01 1.87
C PRO A 90 7.94 14.95 1.49
N LEU A 91 8.19 14.01 2.40
CA LEU A 91 9.16 12.93 2.16
C LEU A 91 8.42 11.77 1.50
N VAL A 92 8.95 11.34 0.36
CA VAL A 92 8.53 10.10 -0.29
C VAL A 92 9.52 9.01 0.06
N ILE A 93 9.03 7.92 0.66
CA ILE A 93 9.81 6.73 1.00
C ILE A 93 9.45 5.65 0.00
N PHE A 94 10.43 5.16 -0.76
CA PHE A 94 10.26 4.02 -1.65
C PHE A 94 10.72 2.73 -0.97
N VAL A 95 9.85 1.71 -0.93
CA VAL A 95 10.14 0.41 -0.33
C VAL A 95 9.92 -0.71 -1.35
N GLY A 96 11.01 -1.37 -1.74
CA GLY A 96 10.95 -2.58 -2.57
C GLY A 96 10.98 -3.87 -1.76
N ALA A 97 11.04 -5.02 -2.46
CA ALA A 97 10.98 -6.35 -1.84
C ALA A 97 12.12 -6.60 -0.83
N GLY A 98 13.27 -5.95 -1.03
CA GLY A 98 14.39 -5.99 -0.08
C GLY A 98 14.05 -5.43 1.31
N GLY A 99 13.01 -4.58 1.43
CA GLY A 99 12.51 -4.11 2.72
C GLY A 99 11.85 -5.21 3.55
N SER A 100 11.24 -6.20 2.89
CA SER A 100 10.54 -7.33 3.53
C SER A 100 11.40 -8.60 3.65
N ALA A 101 12.59 -8.61 3.07
CA ALA A 101 13.49 -9.77 3.09
C ALA A 101 14.11 -10.09 4.47
N PRO A 102 14.47 -9.10 5.32
CA PRO A 102 15.04 -9.40 6.63
C PRO A 102 14.05 -10.08 7.57
N PRO A 103 14.55 -10.92 8.52
CA PRO A 103 13.72 -11.45 9.60
C PRO A 103 13.08 -10.35 10.46
N PRO A 104 11.91 -10.60 11.07
CA PRO A 104 11.14 -11.85 11.06
C PRO A 104 10.24 -12.06 9.83
N THR A 105 10.13 -11.05 8.95
CA THR A 105 9.25 -11.09 7.78
C THR A 105 9.68 -12.18 6.80
N SER A 106 10.96 -12.19 6.41
CA SER A 106 11.58 -13.21 5.55
C SER A 106 10.82 -13.51 4.27
N ILE A 107 10.25 -12.47 3.64
CA ILE A 107 9.51 -12.60 2.38
C ILE A 107 10.51 -12.71 1.21
N PRO A 108 10.30 -13.63 0.24
CA PRO A 108 11.18 -13.79 -0.90
C PRO A 108 11.36 -12.50 -1.70
N THR A 109 12.58 -12.25 -2.17
CA THR A 109 12.88 -11.18 -3.12
C THR A 109 12.69 -11.69 -4.54
N LEU A 110 12.74 -10.79 -5.52
CA LEU A 110 12.61 -11.14 -6.95
C LEU A 110 13.51 -12.31 -7.37
N GLN A 111 14.76 -12.33 -6.89
CA GLN A 111 15.75 -13.38 -7.18
C GLN A 111 15.38 -14.76 -6.60
N THR A 112 14.66 -14.79 -5.48
CA THR A 112 14.27 -16.04 -4.80
C THR A 112 12.80 -16.39 -4.99
N LEU A 113 12.05 -15.52 -5.67
CA LEU A 113 10.60 -15.67 -5.86
C LEU A 113 10.27 -16.88 -6.72
N LEU A 114 10.90 -16.99 -7.90
CA LEU A 114 10.63 -18.10 -8.82
C LEU A 114 11.00 -19.47 -8.22
N PRO A 115 12.20 -19.67 -7.61
CA PRO A 115 12.50 -20.93 -6.92
C PRO A 115 11.52 -21.25 -5.79
N THR A 116 11.09 -20.24 -5.02
CA THR A 116 10.11 -20.43 -3.93
C THR A 116 8.75 -20.86 -4.49
N LEU A 117 8.36 -20.26 -5.61
CA LEU A 117 7.13 -20.56 -6.33
C LEU A 117 7.13 -21.99 -6.86
N TRP A 118 8.24 -22.48 -7.43
CA TRP A 118 8.37 -23.88 -7.87
C TRP A 118 8.32 -24.87 -6.73
N LYS A 119 9.07 -24.61 -5.65
CA LYS A 119 8.96 -25.42 -4.43
C LYS A 119 7.52 -25.51 -3.93
N LYS A 120 6.77 -24.39 -4.00
CA LYS A 120 5.36 -24.39 -3.56
C LYS A 120 4.45 -25.16 -4.51
N ALA A 121 4.69 -25.08 -5.82
CA ALA A 121 3.97 -25.87 -6.81
C ALA A 121 4.17 -27.38 -6.62
N GLU A 122 5.38 -27.80 -6.25
CA GLU A 122 5.72 -29.18 -5.87
C GLU A 122 4.98 -29.63 -4.62
N GLU A 123 4.98 -28.83 -3.55
CA GLU A 123 4.26 -29.13 -2.31
C GLU A 123 2.74 -29.33 -2.53
N ILE A 124 2.14 -28.56 -3.44
CA ILE A 124 0.70 -28.63 -3.76
C ILE A 124 0.41 -29.75 -4.78
N GLY A 125 1.42 -30.27 -5.48
CA GLY A 125 1.25 -31.29 -6.50
C GLY A 125 0.51 -30.82 -7.76
N ASN A 126 0.64 -29.53 -8.11
CA ASN A 126 -0.05 -28.96 -9.26
C ASN A 126 0.63 -29.35 -10.59
N LYS A 127 0.09 -30.36 -11.28
CA LYS A 127 0.67 -30.91 -12.52
C LYS A 127 0.91 -29.87 -13.63
N PRO A 128 -0.04 -28.95 -13.95
CA PRO A 128 0.21 -27.86 -14.90
C PRO A 128 1.45 -27.03 -14.56
N LEU A 129 1.62 -26.61 -13.30
CA LEU A 129 2.75 -25.79 -12.88
C LEU A 129 4.08 -26.56 -12.91
N LEU A 130 4.08 -27.85 -12.57
CA LEU A 130 5.27 -28.69 -12.67
C LEU A 130 5.73 -28.90 -14.12
N ARG A 131 4.79 -29.00 -15.07
CA ARG A 131 5.12 -29.02 -16.50
C ARG A 131 5.71 -27.68 -16.95
N LEU A 132 5.14 -26.57 -16.48
CA LEU A 132 5.66 -25.24 -16.76
C LEU A 132 7.08 -25.06 -16.20
N GLN A 133 7.35 -25.54 -14.99
CA GLN A 133 8.70 -25.54 -14.41
C GLN A 133 9.69 -26.28 -15.32
N GLN A 134 9.38 -27.50 -15.75
CA GLN A 134 10.22 -28.27 -16.68
C GLN A 134 10.43 -27.53 -18.01
N GLN A 135 9.41 -26.85 -18.53
CA GLN A 135 9.53 -26.03 -19.73
C GLN A 135 10.45 -24.83 -19.49
N CYS A 136 10.30 -24.12 -18.38
CA CYS A 136 11.18 -23.00 -18.00
C CYS A 136 12.63 -23.46 -17.90
N GLU A 137 12.88 -24.59 -17.25
CA GLU A 137 14.22 -25.20 -17.14
C GLU A 137 14.82 -25.52 -18.51
N SER A 138 14.05 -26.13 -19.41
CA SER A 138 14.53 -26.44 -20.77
C SER A 138 14.77 -25.21 -21.65
N LEU A 139 14.08 -24.10 -21.37
CA LEU A 139 14.25 -22.81 -22.05
C LEU A 139 15.29 -21.90 -21.36
N GLY A 140 15.85 -22.31 -20.22
CA GLY A 140 16.79 -21.49 -19.44
C GLY A 140 16.14 -20.31 -18.69
N ILE A 141 14.81 -20.30 -18.55
CA ILE A 141 14.07 -19.29 -17.78
C ILE A 141 14.27 -19.61 -16.29
N SER A 142 15.10 -18.81 -15.63
CA SER A 142 15.53 -19.03 -14.25
C SER A 142 15.11 -17.93 -13.27
N ASN A 143 14.50 -16.86 -13.77
CA ASN A 143 13.99 -15.74 -12.97
C ASN A 143 12.53 -15.43 -13.34
N ILE A 144 11.83 -14.74 -12.43
CA ILE A 144 10.39 -14.51 -12.57
C ILE A 144 10.08 -13.49 -13.66
N GLU A 145 10.99 -12.55 -13.91
CA GLU A 145 10.87 -11.47 -14.88
C GLU A 145 10.79 -12.03 -16.31
N ASP A 146 11.67 -12.99 -16.64
CA ASP A 146 11.67 -13.69 -17.92
C ASP A 146 10.38 -14.48 -18.13
N LEU A 147 9.90 -15.16 -17.08
CA LEU A 147 8.65 -15.91 -17.14
C LEU A 147 7.46 -14.96 -17.43
N LEU A 148 7.34 -13.87 -16.65
CA LEU A 148 6.28 -12.88 -16.80
C LEU A 148 6.32 -12.19 -18.16
N SER A 149 7.51 -11.86 -18.64
CA SER A 149 7.73 -11.31 -19.98
C SER A 149 7.27 -12.28 -21.06
N ALA A 150 7.62 -13.56 -20.96
CA ALA A 150 7.21 -14.59 -21.91
C ALA A 150 5.68 -14.72 -21.98
N ILE A 151 5.00 -14.68 -20.83
CA ILE A 151 3.54 -14.75 -20.76
C ILE A 151 2.89 -13.51 -21.36
N TYR A 152 3.41 -12.33 -21.04
CA TYR A 152 2.88 -11.07 -21.57
C TYR A 152 3.01 -11.02 -23.10
N LEU A 153 4.16 -11.42 -23.64
CA LEU A 153 4.37 -11.54 -25.08
C LEU A 153 3.43 -12.58 -25.71
N ALA A 154 3.24 -13.73 -25.06
CA ALA A 154 2.32 -14.76 -25.53
C ALA A 154 0.87 -14.27 -25.58
N GLN A 155 0.43 -13.51 -24.55
CA GLN A 155 -0.90 -12.87 -24.52
C GLN A 155 -1.06 -11.86 -25.64
N GLY A 156 -0.07 -10.98 -25.84
CA GLY A 156 -0.09 -10.01 -26.94
C GLY A 156 -0.16 -10.68 -28.30
N ALA A 157 0.59 -11.77 -28.50
CA ALA A 157 0.58 -12.55 -29.74
C ALA A 157 -0.76 -13.25 -29.97
N VAL A 158 -1.36 -13.81 -28.92
CA VAL A 158 -2.67 -14.46 -28.97
C VAL A 158 -3.79 -13.46 -29.27
N GLY A 159 -3.80 -12.32 -28.59
CA GLY A 159 -4.86 -11.32 -28.72
C GLY A 159 -4.79 -10.50 -30.01
N ASN A 160 -3.65 -10.51 -30.71
CA ASN A 160 -3.45 -9.68 -31.90
C ASN A 160 -2.53 -10.34 -32.93
N ALA A 161 -3.12 -10.76 -34.06
CA ALA A 161 -2.39 -11.36 -35.16
C ALA A 161 -1.25 -10.47 -35.72
N LYS A 162 -1.39 -9.13 -35.67
CA LYS A 162 -0.31 -8.21 -36.10
C LYS A 162 0.89 -8.27 -35.16
N ILE A 163 0.66 -8.40 -33.85
CA ILE A 163 1.72 -8.55 -32.85
C ILE A 163 2.43 -9.89 -33.07
N ALA A 164 1.68 -10.98 -33.28
CA ALA A 164 2.27 -12.27 -33.60
C ALA A 164 3.14 -12.23 -34.87
N SER A 165 2.66 -11.57 -35.94
CA SER A 165 3.45 -11.38 -37.18
C SER A 165 4.71 -10.55 -36.96
N LEU A 166 4.63 -9.48 -36.16
CA LEU A 166 5.78 -8.64 -35.83
C LEU A 166 6.82 -9.41 -35.02
N LEU A 167 6.39 -10.17 -34.01
CA LEU A 167 7.29 -11.01 -33.21
C LEU A 167 7.99 -12.06 -34.07
N ARG A 168 7.30 -12.70 -35.02
CA ARG A 168 7.93 -13.63 -35.98
C ARG A 168 9.00 -12.94 -36.82
N LEU A 169 8.73 -11.72 -37.30
CA LEU A 169 9.67 -10.95 -38.11
C LEU A 169 10.90 -10.52 -37.30
N LEU A 170 10.72 -10.10 -36.05
CA LEU A 170 11.80 -9.64 -35.16
C LEU A 170 12.65 -10.78 -34.61
N LEU A 171 12.04 -11.92 -34.24
CA LEU A 171 12.72 -13.07 -33.66
C LEU A 171 13.42 -13.95 -34.70
N GLY A 172 13.59 -13.45 -35.94
CA GLY A 172 14.31 -14.15 -36.97
C GLY A 172 13.58 -15.39 -37.48
N GLY A 173 12.25 -15.42 -37.42
CA GLY A 173 11.40 -16.38 -38.11
C GLY A 173 11.45 -16.20 -39.63
N GLN A 174 12.65 -16.11 -40.20
CA GLN A 174 12.92 -16.66 -41.51
C GLN A 174 12.95 -18.17 -41.33
N ASP A 175 11.77 -18.77 -41.18
CA ASP A 175 11.57 -19.97 -41.99
C ASP A 175 11.90 -19.50 -43.40
N SER A 176 13.05 -19.93 -43.89
CA SER A 176 13.39 -19.82 -45.31
C SER A 176 12.10 -20.04 -46.09
N PRO A 177 11.71 -19.15 -47.02
CA PRO A 177 10.60 -19.43 -47.91
C PRO A 177 10.99 -20.71 -48.66
N THR A 178 10.58 -21.85 -48.08
CA THR A 178 10.61 -23.14 -48.73
C THR A 178 9.59 -22.96 -49.81
N ASP A 179 10.11 -22.63 -51.00
CA ASP A 179 9.45 -22.37 -52.26
C ASP A 179 8.05 -23.00 -52.32
N ASP A 180 7.06 -22.27 -51.82
CA ASP A 180 5.67 -22.73 -51.61
C ASP A 180 4.99 -23.01 -52.97
N SER A 181 5.66 -22.69 -54.07
CA SER A 181 5.27 -22.91 -55.46
C SER A 181 4.94 -24.38 -55.78
N ASN A 182 5.49 -25.35 -55.03
CA ASN A 182 5.27 -26.78 -55.24
C ASN A 182 4.18 -27.42 -54.36
N LEU A 183 3.56 -26.69 -53.43
CA LEU A 183 2.49 -27.23 -52.60
C LEU A 183 1.15 -27.21 -53.36
N SER A 184 0.42 -28.33 -53.29
CA SER A 184 -0.93 -28.40 -53.86
C SER A 184 -1.88 -27.38 -53.19
N PRO A 185 -2.91 -26.90 -53.90
CA PRO A 185 -3.91 -26.00 -53.34
C PRO A 185 -4.57 -26.53 -52.07
N SER A 186 -4.74 -27.85 -51.94
CA SER A 186 -5.30 -28.51 -50.76
C SER A 186 -4.32 -28.55 -49.58
N ALA A 187 -3.00 -28.63 -49.83
CA ALA A 187 -1.97 -28.53 -48.81
C ALA A 187 -1.85 -27.10 -48.27
N ARG A 188 -1.91 -26.07 -49.14
CA ARG A 188 -1.96 -24.65 -48.71
C ARG A 188 -3.20 -24.34 -47.88
N ALA A 189 -4.38 -24.82 -48.31
CA ALA A 189 -5.62 -24.63 -47.55
C ALA A 189 -5.62 -25.36 -46.19
N ARG A 190 -5.02 -26.55 -46.11
CA ARG A 190 -4.82 -27.26 -44.83
C ARG A 190 -3.82 -26.56 -43.91
N ARG A 191 -2.73 -26.02 -44.45
CA ARG A 191 -1.73 -25.26 -43.68
C ARG A 191 -2.31 -23.94 -43.17
N GLN A 192 -3.02 -23.20 -44.01
CA GLN A 192 -3.79 -22.02 -43.59
C GLN A 192 -4.84 -22.37 -42.53
N ARG A 193 -5.53 -23.52 -42.65
CA ARG A 193 -6.48 -23.97 -41.63
C ARG A 193 -5.79 -24.35 -40.31
N ALA A 194 -4.65 -25.03 -40.36
CA ALA A 194 -3.85 -25.40 -39.18
C ALA A 194 -3.19 -24.18 -38.51
N GLU A 195 -2.82 -23.15 -39.28
CA GLU A 195 -2.34 -21.85 -38.78
C GLU A 195 -3.49 -20.97 -38.25
N SER A 196 -4.72 -21.16 -38.76
CA SER A 196 -5.92 -20.44 -38.30
C SER A 196 -6.62 -21.08 -37.11
N GLN A 197 -6.43 -22.37 -36.87
CA GLN A 197 -6.74 -22.97 -35.58
C GLN A 197 -5.69 -22.43 -34.62
N GLN A 198 -6.08 -21.62 -33.65
CA GLN A 198 -5.19 -21.07 -32.63
C GLN A 198 -5.26 -21.94 -31.36
N PRO A 199 -4.56 -23.09 -31.28
CA PRO A 199 -4.42 -23.85 -30.04
C PRO A 199 -3.60 -23.09 -28.98
N GLY A 200 -3.17 -21.85 -29.25
CA GLY A 200 -2.42 -21.01 -28.32
C GLY A 200 -3.29 -20.24 -27.32
N ILE A 201 -4.55 -19.90 -27.65
CA ILE A 201 -5.37 -19.04 -26.77
C ILE A 201 -5.66 -19.74 -25.45
N GLU A 202 -6.22 -20.95 -25.51
CA GLU A 202 -6.59 -21.74 -24.34
C GLU A 202 -5.38 -22.03 -23.44
N ILE A 203 -4.21 -22.28 -24.03
CA ILE A 203 -2.96 -22.52 -23.29
C ILE A 203 -2.51 -21.25 -22.57
N VAL A 204 -2.52 -20.10 -23.24
CA VAL A 204 -2.09 -18.82 -22.66
C VAL A 204 -3.05 -18.36 -21.57
N GLU A 205 -4.36 -18.52 -21.76
CA GLU A 205 -5.36 -18.23 -20.75
C GLU A 205 -5.22 -19.16 -19.53
N SER A 206 -5.10 -20.47 -19.77
CA SER A 206 -4.89 -21.46 -18.70
C SER A 206 -3.60 -21.19 -17.91
N LEU A 207 -2.53 -20.79 -18.59
CA LEU A 207 -1.26 -20.41 -17.98
C LEU A 207 -1.40 -19.15 -17.14
N ARG A 208 -2.09 -18.12 -17.65
CA ARG A 208 -2.37 -16.88 -16.92
C ARG A 208 -3.14 -17.17 -15.63
N GLU A 209 -4.22 -17.94 -15.72
CA GLU A 209 -5.04 -18.30 -14.55
C GLU A 209 -4.25 -19.13 -13.53
N SER A 210 -3.45 -20.09 -14.01
CA SER A 210 -2.58 -20.90 -13.16
C SER A 210 -1.57 -20.05 -12.40
N LEU A 211 -0.97 -19.07 -13.07
CA LEU A 211 -0.01 -18.17 -12.45
C LEU A 211 -0.67 -17.16 -11.52
N GLN A 212 -1.81 -16.58 -11.89
CA GLN A 212 -2.54 -15.70 -10.99
C GLN A 212 -2.91 -16.44 -9.69
N THR A 213 -3.38 -17.68 -9.81
CA THR A 213 -3.69 -18.54 -8.64
C THR A 213 -2.45 -18.81 -7.81
N LEU A 214 -1.33 -19.13 -8.45
CA LEU A 214 -0.08 -19.42 -7.77
C LEU A 214 0.53 -18.20 -7.08
N PHE A 215 0.51 -17.04 -7.74
CA PHE A 215 0.87 -15.76 -7.14
C PHE A 215 -0.03 -15.46 -5.94
N SER A 216 -1.33 -15.69 -6.07
CA SER A 216 -2.25 -15.51 -4.95
C SER A 216 -1.90 -16.43 -3.78
N VAL A 217 -1.59 -17.71 -4.02
CA VAL A 217 -1.14 -18.66 -2.99
C VAL A 217 0.18 -18.20 -2.35
N LEU A 218 1.11 -17.71 -3.15
CA LEU A 218 2.41 -17.22 -2.68
C LEU A 218 2.27 -15.94 -1.84
N VAL A 219 1.43 -15.02 -2.29
CA VAL A 219 1.03 -13.83 -1.52
C VAL A 219 0.33 -14.28 -0.23
N GLY A 220 -0.45 -15.37 -0.26
CA GLY A 220 -0.98 -16.05 0.93
C GLY A 220 0.08 -16.46 1.96
N MET A 221 1.32 -16.75 1.54
CA MET A 221 2.43 -17.03 2.47
C MET A 221 2.95 -15.77 3.18
N MET A 222 2.60 -14.58 2.69
CA MET A 222 2.92 -13.29 3.29
C MET A 222 1.88 -12.87 4.35
N VAL A 223 0.74 -13.54 4.43
CA VAL A 223 -0.30 -13.27 5.44
C VAL A 223 0.26 -13.51 6.84
N GLY A 224 -0.12 -12.64 7.78
CA GLY A 224 0.29 -12.75 9.19
C GLY A 224 1.78 -12.52 9.43
N LYS A 225 2.57 -12.18 8.41
CA LYS A 225 3.99 -11.86 8.60
C LYS A 225 4.11 -10.52 9.33
N PRO A 226 4.79 -10.48 10.50
CA PRO A 226 4.98 -9.23 11.22
C PRO A 226 5.94 -8.32 10.47
N GLY A 227 5.82 -7.01 10.72
CA GLY A 227 6.81 -6.04 10.27
C GLY A 227 8.20 -6.30 10.89
N ASN A 228 9.26 -6.03 10.13
CA ASN A 228 10.63 -6.11 10.62
C ASN A 228 11.13 -4.72 11.06
N LYS A 229 12.42 -4.62 11.42
CA LYS A 229 13.02 -3.36 11.89
C LYS A 229 12.92 -2.23 10.87
N ILE A 230 12.92 -2.53 9.57
CA ILE A 230 12.75 -1.52 8.50
C ILE A 230 11.33 -0.96 8.56
N HIS A 231 10.32 -1.85 8.58
CA HIS A 231 8.91 -1.44 8.69
C HIS A 231 8.64 -0.62 9.97
N MET A 232 9.19 -1.07 11.11
CA MET A 232 9.05 -0.36 12.38
C MET A 232 9.73 1.01 12.35
N GLY A 233 10.93 1.11 11.77
CA GLY A 233 11.65 2.38 11.62
C GLY A 233 10.92 3.36 10.70
N ILE A 234 10.36 2.88 9.59
CA ILE A 234 9.52 3.69 8.69
C ILE A 234 8.27 4.17 9.43
N SER A 235 7.57 3.28 10.14
CA SER A 235 6.37 3.64 10.93
C SER A 235 6.69 4.67 12.01
N GLU A 236 7.79 4.49 12.76
CA GLU A 236 8.26 5.47 13.74
C GLU A 236 8.58 6.81 13.10
N TYR A 237 9.30 6.81 11.97
CA TYR A 237 9.59 8.03 11.22
C TYR A 237 8.31 8.75 10.79
N CYS A 238 7.35 8.04 10.22
CA CYS A 238 6.09 8.64 9.74
C CYS A 238 5.31 9.27 10.89
N ARG A 239 5.25 8.60 12.06
CA ARG A 239 4.63 9.14 13.28
C ARG A 239 5.32 10.39 13.80
N LEU A 240 6.65 10.46 13.71
CA LEU A 240 7.42 11.59 14.22
C LEU A 240 7.49 12.79 13.27
N ALA A 241 7.58 12.54 11.97
CA ALA A 241 7.77 13.56 10.95
C ALA A 241 6.44 14.17 10.48
N GLY A 242 5.38 13.35 10.36
CA GLY A 242 4.15 13.72 9.67
C GLY A 242 4.36 13.97 8.16
N ASN A 243 3.27 14.04 7.40
CA ASN A 243 3.29 14.38 5.96
C ASN A 243 4.26 13.54 5.11
N THR A 244 4.24 12.22 5.31
CA THR A 244 5.04 11.24 4.56
C THR A 244 4.17 10.45 3.60
N THR A 245 4.73 10.12 2.43
CA THR A 245 4.11 9.19 1.47
C THR A 245 5.03 7.99 1.30
N ILE A 246 4.48 6.79 1.41
CA ILE A 246 5.18 5.55 1.15
C ILE A 246 4.72 5.04 -0.21
N ILE A 247 5.67 4.77 -1.09
CA ILE A 247 5.45 4.07 -2.34
C ILE A 247 6.10 2.70 -2.23
N THR A 248 5.36 1.64 -2.50
CA THR A 248 5.90 0.28 -2.45
C THR A 248 5.48 -0.56 -3.64
N THR A 249 6.37 -1.47 -4.01
CA THR A 249 6.12 -2.53 -5.00
C THR A 249 5.75 -3.86 -4.34
N ASN A 250 5.65 -3.89 -3.01
CA ASN A 250 5.42 -5.12 -2.26
C ASN A 250 3.93 -5.44 -2.20
N TYR A 251 3.59 -6.73 -2.35
CA TYR A 251 2.22 -7.22 -2.17
C TYR A 251 1.84 -7.37 -0.71
N ASP A 252 2.82 -7.64 0.16
CA ASP A 252 2.63 -7.84 1.60
C ASP A 252 2.09 -6.59 2.29
N VAL A 253 1.50 -6.78 3.47
CA VAL A 253 0.87 -5.70 4.26
C VAL A 253 1.73 -5.30 5.47
N CYS A 254 3.03 -5.58 5.44
CA CYS A 254 3.88 -5.42 6.63
C CYS A 254 4.06 -3.95 7.04
N ILE A 255 4.03 -3.02 6.07
CA ILE A 255 4.09 -1.57 6.32
C ILE A 255 2.80 -1.10 6.96
N GLU A 256 1.65 -1.50 6.42
CA GLU A 256 0.33 -1.18 6.97
C GLU A 256 0.17 -1.73 8.39
N SER A 257 0.57 -2.99 8.60
CA SER A 257 0.59 -3.60 9.93
C SER A 257 1.50 -2.85 10.90
N ALA A 258 2.64 -2.32 10.44
CA ALA A 258 3.55 -1.53 11.29
C ALA A 258 3.02 -0.13 11.59
N LEU A 259 2.25 0.47 10.68
CA LEU A 259 1.60 1.77 10.88
C LEU A 259 0.38 1.66 11.81
N GLY A 260 -0.29 0.50 11.82
CA GLY A 260 -1.51 0.25 12.58
C GLY A 260 -2.76 0.73 11.84
N GLN A 261 -3.94 0.27 12.27
CA GLN A 261 -5.22 0.46 11.54
C GLN A 261 -5.57 1.92 11.24
N ASP A 262 -5.16 2.86 12.11
CA ASP A 262 -5.42 4.30 11.94
C ASP A 262 -4.17 5.09 11.49
N GLY A 263 -3.03 4.40 11.29
CA GLY A 263 -1.74 5.02 10.98
C GLY A 263 -1.53 5.31 9.50
N PHE A 264 -2.43 4.83 8.64
CA PHE A 264 -2.31 4.97 7.20
C PHE A 264 -3.65 5.16 6.50
N THR A 265 -3.56 5.68 5.29
CA THR A 265 -4.63 5.68 4.30
C THR A 265 -4.03 5.14 3.00
N TYR A 266 -4.77 4.30 2.29
CA TYR A 266 -4.44 4.09 0.89
C TYR A 266 -4.74 5.39 0.15
N ASP A 267 -3.88 5.77 -0.78
CA ASP A 267 -4.25 6.82 -1.73
C ASP A 267 -5.37 6.22 -2.59
N GLU A 268 -6.61 6.42 -2.16
CA GLU A 268 -7.76 5.87 -2.86
C GLU A 268 -7.79 6.48 -4.26
N LEU A 269 -7.89 5.61 -5.27
CA LEU A 269 -8.37 5.98 -6.61
C LEU A 269 -9.84 6.46 -6.58
N GLU A 270 -10.44 6.58 -5.39
CA GLU A 270 -11.75 7.18 -5.20
C GLU A 270 -11.64 8.70 -5.39
N GLN A 271 -12.10 9.16 -6.56
CA GLN A 271 -12.73 10.46 -6.71
C GLN A 271 -13.96 10.54 -5.81
N SER A 272 -13.78 10.53 -4.48
CA SER A 272 -14.81 10.98 -3.58
C SER A 272 -14.81 12.50 -3.64
N SER A 273 -15.95 13.05 -4.08
CA SER A 273 -16.27 14.48 -4.11
C SER A 273 -15.71 15.21 -2.90
N GLU A 274 -15.08 16.37 -3.13
CA GLU A 274 -14.28 17.20 -2.22
C GLU A 274 -14.84 17.51 -0.82
N ASP A 275 -16.05 17.07 -0.46
CA ASP A 275 -16.83 17.61 0.65
C ASP A 275 -17.08 16.70 1.86
N GLN A 276 -16.64 15.42 1.90
CA GLN A 276 -16.97 14.56 3.06
C GLN A 276 -15.88 13.57 3.52
N LEU A 277 -14.67 14.06 3.83
CA LEU A 277 -13.79 13.34 4.74
C LEU A 277 -13.65 14.10 6.05
N PRO A 278 -13.84 13.47 7.23
CA PRO A 278 -13.24 14.00 8.44
C PRO A 278 -11.73 14.01 8.19
N LYS A 279 -11.16 15.21 8.08
CA LYS A 279 -9.71 15.43 7.96
C LYS A 279 -9.03 14.80 9.17
N ILE A 280 -8.62 13.53 9.09
CA ILE A 280 -7.63 12.96 9.99
C ILE A 280 -6.29 13.53 9.52
N PRO A 281 -5.70 14.54 10.17
CA PRO A 281 -4.66 15.36 9.55
C PRO A 281 -3.28 14.69 9.46
N LEU A 282 -3.17 13.39 9.73
CA LEU A 282 -1.91 12.74 10.12
C LEU A 282 -1.71 11.31 9.60
N ALA A 283 -2.65 10.72 8.85
CA ALA A 283 -2.47 9.38 8.33
C ALA A 283 -1.39 9.34 7.22
N THR A 284 -0.50 8.36 7.28
CA THR A 284 0.54 8.17 6.26
C THR A 284 -0.10 7.69 4.96
N ARG A 285 0.24 8.30 3.82
CA ARG A 285 -0.26 7.82 2.53
C ARG A 285 0.55 6.62 2.07
N VAL A 286 -0.12 5.54 1.67
CA VAL A 286 0.54 4.34 1.13
C VAL A 286 0.03 4.08 -0.28
N LEU A 287 0.95 4.09 -1.25
CA LEU A 287 0.72 3.76 -2.65
C LEU A 287 1.37 2.42 -2.98
N LYS A 288 0.57 1.45 -3.44
CA LYS A 288 1.04 0.14 -3.89
C LYS A 288 0.92 0.02 -5.39
N LEU A 289 2.06 -0.13 -6.06
CA LEU A 289 2.12 -0.13 -7.53
C LEU A 289 1.71 -1.47 -8.14
N HIS A 290 1.99 -2.57 -7.44
CA HIS A 290 1.75 -3.93 -7.93
C HIS A 290 0.48 -4.56 -7.32
N GLY A 291 -0.39 -3.74 -6.72
CA GLY A 291 -1.53 -4.23 -5.96
C GLY A 291 -1.14 -4.70 -4.57
N SER A 292 -2.03 -5.46 -3.91
CA SER A 292 -1.88 -5.81 -2.51
C SER A 292 -2.58 -7.12 -2.17
N LEU A 293 -2.10 -7.78 -1.12
CA LEU A 293 -2.71 -8.97 -0.53
C LEU A 293 -4.19 -8.75 -0.15
N ASN A 294 -4.58 -7.53 0.15
CA ASN A 294 -5.95 -7.19 0.54
C ASN A 294 -6.75 -6.47 -0.55
N TRP A 295 -6.23 -6.34 -1.76
CA TRP A 295 -6.92 -5.69 -2.87
C TRP A 295 -7.47 -6.71 -3.84
N TYR A 296 -8.67 -6.43 -4.34
CA TYR A 296 -9.38 -7.25 -5.32
C TYR A 296 -9.93 -6.33 -6.42
N ALA A 297 -10.12 -6.86 -7.62
CA ALA A 297 -10.81 -6.19 -8.72
C ALA A 297 -12.04 -7.01 -9.12
N CYS A 298 -13.20 -6.36 -9.20
CA CYS A 298 -14.40 -7.02 -9.69
C CYS A 298 -14.30 -7.29 -11.19
N LEU A 299 -14.55 -8.53 -11.61
CA LEU A 299 -14.43 -8.95 -13.01
C LEU A 299 -15.55 -8.40 -13.93
N SER A 300 -16.58 -7.76 -13.37
CA SER A 300 -17.74 -7.26 -14.14
C SER A 300 -17.88 -5.75 -14.14
N CYS A 301 -17.57 -5.08 -13.05
CA CYS A 301 -17.68 -3.62 -12.96
C CYS A 301 -16.33 -2.92 -12.79
N ASP A 302 -15.22 -3.65 -12.80
CA ASP A 302 -13.84 -3.16 -12.65
C ASP A 302 -13.58 -2.32 -11.39
N ARG A 303 -14.51 -2.34 -10.42
CA ARG A 303 -14.34 -1.62 -9.16
C ARG A 303 -13.30 -2.33 -8.28
N PRO A 304 -12.39 -1.57 -7.65
CA PRO A 304 -11.53 -2.11 -6.63
C PRO A 304 -12.35 -2.47 -5.39
N VAL A 305 -11.97 -3.56 -4.73
CA VAL A 305 -12.53 -4.00 -3.46
C VAL A 305 -11.37 -4.22 -2.51
N THR A 306 -11.33 -3.46 -1.42
CA THR A 306 -10.30 -3.60 -0.40
C THR A 306 -10.86 -4.34 0.81
N ALA A 307 -10.29 -5.50 1.10
CA ALA A 307 -10.59 -6.23 2.31
C ALA A 307 -9.83 -5.63 3.50
N ARG A 308 -10.47 -5.62 4.68
CA ARG A 308 -9.78 -5.21 5.90
C ARG A 308 -8.76 -6.28 6.32
N LEU A 309 -7.59 -5.85 6.76
CA LEU A 309 -6.50 -6.76 7.16
C LEU A 309 -6.94 -7.73 8.26
N ASP A 310 -7.70 -7.24 9.25
CA ASP A 310 -8.22 -8.07 10.35
C ASP A 310 -9.19 -9.17 9.89
N SER A 311 -9.86 -8.98 8.74
CA SER A 311 -10.73 -9.99 8.17
C SER A 311 -9.93 -11.08 7.45
N ILE A 312 -8.83 -10.69 6.80
CA ILE A 312 -7.90 -11.62 6.14
C ILE A 312 -7.15 -12.44 7.19
N ASP A 313 -6.64 -11.81 8.24
CA ASP A 313 -5.92 -12.50 9.32
C ASP A 313 -6.82 -13.51 10.04
N ARG A 314 -8.10 -13.16 10.26
CA ARG A 314 -9.09 -14.09 10.82
C ARG A 314 -9.34 -15.28 9.90
N ALA A 315 -9.65 -15.03 8.62
CA ALA A 315 -9.85 -16.12 7.67
C ALA A 315 -8.63 -17.05 7.61
N PHE A 316 -7.42 -16.47 7.60
CA PHE A 316 -6.17 -17.23 7.55
C PHE A 316 -5.95 -18.07 8.81
N SER A 317 -6.30 -17.53 9.98
CA SER A 317 -6.26 -18.27 11.25
C SER A 317 -7.21 -19.47 11.26
N ASP A 318 -8.32 -19.38 10.53
CA ASP A 318 -9.27 -20.48 10.30
C ASP A 318 -8.81 -21.45 9.19
N GLY A 319 -7.61 -21.27 8.64
CA GLY A 319 -7.05 -22.08 7.56
C GLY A 319 -7.54 -21.71 6.16
N LEU A 320 -8.14 -20.52 6.01
CA LEU A 320 -8.71 -20.05 4.75
C LEU A 320 -7.97 -18.81 4.23
N TYR A 321 -7.55 -18.84 2.97
CA TYR A 321 -7.02 -17.66 2.31
C TYR A 321 -7.92 -17.25 1.14
N PRO A 322 -8.57 -16.07 1.19
CA PRO A 322 -9.52 -15.66 0.17
C PRO A 322 -8.81 -15.18 -1.10
N VAL A 323 -8.64 -16.07 -2.08
CA VAL A 323 -8.14 -15.72 -3.43
C VAL A 323 -9.23 -15.08 -4.30
N ILE A 324 -10.48 -15.43 -4.01
CA ILE A 324 -11.67 -14.95 -4.70
C ILE A 324 -12.60 -14.31 -3.68
N ALA A 325 -13.16 -13.16 -4.02
CA ALA A 325 -14.15 -12.43 -3.24
C ALA A 325 -15.42 -12.19 -4.07
N MET A 326 -16.45 -11.62 -3.43
CA MET A 326 -17.68 -11.21 -4.09
C MET A 326 -17.81 -9.70 -4.03
N CYS A 327 -18.04 -9.06 -5.18
CA CYS A 327 -18.25 -7.62 -5.26
C CYS A 327 -19.58 -7.25 -4.61
N ARG A 328 -19.57 -6.32 -3.66
CA ARG A 328 -20.80 -5.90 -2.97
C ARG A 328 -21.79 -5.18 -3.91
N ASP A 329 -21.29 -4.48 -4.92
CA ASP A 329 -22.12 -3.63 -5.79
C ASP A 329 -22.87 -4.42 -6.85
N CYS A 330 -22.16 -5.30 -7.58
CA CYS A 330 -22.75 -6.06 -8.69
C CYS A 330 -22.90 -7.56 -8.41
N GLN A 331 -22.49 -8.02 -7.22
CA GLN A 331 -22.54 -9.44 -6.80
C GLN A 331 -21.74 -10.40 -7.69
N SER A 332 -20.92 -9.86 -8.61
CA SER A 332 -20.02 -10.67 -9.42
C SER A 332 -18.76 -11.04 -8.64
N THR A 333 -18.03 -12.00 -9.18
CA THR A 333 -16.75 -12.46 -8.67
C THR A 333 -15.71 -11.33 -8.75
N ALA A 334 -14.92 -11.19 -7.69
CA ALA A 334 -13.74 -10.34 -7.65
C ALA A 334 -12.50 -11.21 -7.43
N GLN A 335 -11.44 -10.93 -8.18
CA GLN A 335 -10.15 -11.63 -8.06
C GLN A 335 -9.13 -10.76 -7.35
N GLN A 336 -8.20 -11.39 -6.65
CA GLN A 336 -7.11 -10.66 -6.00
C GLN A 336 -6.34 -9.83 -7.04
N LEU A 337 -6.21 -8.53 -6.77
CA LEU A 337 -5.53 -7.57 -7.61
C LEU A 337 -4.03 -7.62 -7.28
N ILE A 338 -3.37 -8.57 -7.91
CA ILE A 338 -1.92 -8.72 -7.94
C ILE A 338 -1.49 -8.41 -9.36
N VAL A 339 -0.64 -7.40 -9.52
CA VAL A 339 -0.04 -7.02 -10.80
C VAL A 339 1.42 -7.47 -10.75
N PRO A 340 1.78 -8.57 -11.43
CA PRO A 340 3.16 -9.03 -11.48
C PRO A 340 4.11 -7.91 -11.94
N PRO A 341 5.38 -7.89 -11.51
CA PRO A 341 6.36 -6.96 -12.05
C PRO A 341 6.55 -7.27 -13.54
N ILE A 342 5.94 -6.45 -14.39
CA ILE A 342 6.20 -6.42 -15.83
C ILE A 342 7.39 -5.47 -16.04
N THR A 343 8.46 -6.01 -16.63
CA THR A 343 9.65 -5.25 -17.04
C THR A 343 9.43 -4.43 -18.28
#